data_AF-T0ZJJ9-F1
#
_entry.id   AF-T0ZJJ9-F1
#
_cell.length_a   1.000
_cell.length_b   1.000
_cell.length_c   1.000
_cell.angle_alpha   90.00
_cell.angle_beta   90.00
_cell.angle_gamma   90.00
#
_symmetry.space_group_name_H-M   'P 1'
#
loop_
_entity.id
_entity.type
_entity.pdbx_description
1 polymer ?
#
loop_
_entity_poly.entity_id
_entity_poly.type
_entity_poly.pdbx_seq_one_letter_code
_entity_poly.pdbx_strand_id
1 'polypeptide(L)'
;TPERFVNHLAGVFDEVRRVLRPDGTLWLNLGDTYATHPSGLTGEKRWKASTLTGRDRTGAEQAGRMDKRAPGVKPKDLVGIPWRVAFKLQRRGWWLRSDCVWAKPNPMPEAVRDRPTRAHDSVFLLTKSRRYFYDAYAVREPLQESTLRRLRHHLPNPADNRTSRSKHPEGDFRRFP
;
A
#
# COMPACT_ATOMS: atom_id res chain seq x y z
N THR A 1 11.32 -11.68 10.04
CA THR A 1 11.37 -10.22 10.31
C THR A 1 10.76 -9.47 9.14
N PRO A 2 10.29 -8.22 9.35
CA PRO A 2 9.83 -7.34 8.28
C PRO A 2 10.84 -7.18 7.15
N GLU A 3 12.13 -7.07 7.47
CA GLU A 3 13.21 -6.92 6.48
C GLU A 3 13.31 -8.14 5.56
N ARG A 4 13.18 -9.35 6.12
CA ARG A 4 13.17 -10.59 5.32
C ARG A 4 11.97 -10.64 4.38
N PHE A 5 10.79 -10.26 4.86
CA PHE A 5 9.58 -10.18 4.03
C PHE A 5 9.77 -9.17 2.89
N VAL A 6 10.23 -7.96 3.20
CA VAL A 6 10.47 -6.90 2.22
C VAL A 6 11.51 -7.33 1.18
N ASN A 7 12.61 -7.95 1.60
CA ASN A 7 13.65 -8.42 0.68
C ASN A 7 13.16 -9.57 -0.21
N HIS A 8 12.43 -10.53 0.34
CA HIS A 8 11.90 -11.66 -0.43
C HIS A 8 10.88 -11.19 -1.45
N LEU A 9 9.94 -10.33 -1.04
CA LEU A 9 8.95 -9.74 -1.93
C LEU A 9 9.61 -8.90 -3.03
N ALA A 10 10.63 -8.10 -2.68
CA ALA A 10 11.38 -7.34 -3.67
C ALA A 10 12.10 -8.25 -4.69
N GLY A 11 12.59 -9.43 -4.27
CA GLY A 11 13.17 -10.43 -5.17
C GLY A 11 12.16 -10.96 -6.19
N VAL A 12 10.92 -11.23 -5.77
CA VAL A 12 9.83 -11.58 -6.69
C VAL A 12 9.58 -10.46 -7.70
N PHE A 13 9.58 -9.20 -7.23
CA PHE A 13 9.37 -8.06 -8.12
C PHE A 13 10.54 -7.78 -9.06
N ASP A 14 11.75 -8.29 -8.82
CA ASP A 14 12.81 -8.24 -9.82
C ASP A 14 12.45 -9.09 -11.05
N GLU A 15 11.86 -10.27 -10.83
CA GLU A 15 11.38 -11.12 -11.92
C GLU A 15 10.19 -10.52 -12.64
N VAL A 16 9.26 -9.88 -11.91
CA VAL A 16 8.18 -9.12 -12.52
C VAL A 16 8.75 -7.99 -13.39
N ARG A 17 9.74 -7.24 -12.89
CA ARG A 17 10.39 -6.17 -13.65
C ARG A 17 11.09 -6.71 -14.89
N ARG A 18 11.68 -7.90 -14.83
CA ARG A 18 12.36 -8.54 -15.96
C ARG A 18 11.40 -8.77 -17.12
N VAL A 19 10.22 -9.33 -16.85
CA VAL A 19 9.23 -9.67 -17.88
C VAL A 19 8.31 -8.52 -18.28
N LEU A 20 8.17 -7.49 -17.43
CA LEU A 20 7.36 -6.32 -17.74
C LEU A 20 7.89 -5.58 -18.97
N ARG A 21 6.98 -5.15 -19.86
CA ARG A 21 7.33 -4.28 -21.00
C ARG A 21 8.08 -3.02 -20.54
N PRO A 22 8.94 -2.43 -21.38
CA PRO A 22 9.65 -1.19 -21.03
C PRO A 22 8.74 -0.05 -20.57
N ASP A 23 7.55 0.07 -21.16
CA ASP A 23 6.52 1.06 -20.85
C ASP A 23 5.44 0.56 -19.86
N GLY A 24 5.62 -0.64 -19.31
CA GLY A 24 4.63 -1.28 -18.43
C GLY A 24 4.58 -0.68 -17.03
N THR A 25 3.40 -0.84 -16.42
CA THR A 25 3.12 -0.44 -15.04
C THR A 25 2.81 -1.66 -14.17
N LEU A 26 3.02 -1.50 -12.86
CA LEU A 26 2.70 -2.48 -11.83
C LEU A 26 1.88 -1.76 -10.75
N TRP A 27 0.74 -2.33 -10.40
CA TRP A 27 -0.09 -1.88 -9.30
C TRP A 27 0.06 -2.84 -8.13
N LEU A 28 0.52 -2.33 -6.99
CA LEU A 28 0.81 -3.13 -5.80
C LEU A 28 -0.07 -2.71 -4.63
N ASN A 29 -1.02 -3.57 -4.27
CA ASN A 29 -1.82 -3.42 -3.05
C ASN A 29 -1.10 -4.06 -1.85
N LEU A 30 -0.94 -3.30 -0.76
CA LEU A 30 -0.39 -3.79 0.50
C LEU A 30 -1.12 -3.19 1.71
N GLY A 31 -1.53 -4.07 2.62
CA GLY A 31 -1.93 -3.70 3.98
C GLY A 31 -0.73 -3.62 4.92
N ASP A 32 -0.83 -2.77 5.94
CA ASP A 32 0.20 -2.68 6.97
C ASP A 32 -0.11 -3.56 8.19
N THR A 33 0.92 -3.85 8.96
CA THR A 33 0.85 -4.69 10.17
C THR A 33 1.49 -3.98 11.35
N TYR A 34 1.15 -4.44 12.55
CA TYR A 34 1.68 -3.88 13.79
C TYR A 34 2.68 -4.82 14.44
N ALA A 35 3.70 -4.24 15.08
CA ALA A 35 4.66 -4.99 15.86
C ALA A 35 3.95 -5.60 17.08
N THR A 36 3.65 -6.89 16.98
CA THR A 36 2.93 -7.60 18.04
C THR A 36 3.92 -8.45 18.82
N HIS A 37 3.84 -8.39 20.15
CA HIS A 37 4.45 -9.41 21.00
C HIS A 37 3.68 -10.72 20.79
N PRO A 38 4.32 -11.89 20.70
CA PRO A 38 3.56 -13.13 20.75
C PRO A 38 2.99 -13.26 22.18
N SER A 39 1.78 -12.74 22.38
CA SER A 39 1.02 -12.81 23.62
C SER A 39 0.60 -14.27 23.81
N GLY A 40 1.26 -14.94 24.76
CA GLY A 40 1.10 -16.37 25.03
C GLY A 40 2.39 -17.09 25.47
N LEU A 41 3.56 -16.43 25.42
CA LEU A 41 4.86 -17.04 25.73
C LEU A 41 5.63 -16.45 26.91
N THR A 42 5.18 -15.32 27.43
CA THR A 42 5.90 -14.58 28.49
C THR A 42 4.95 -14.26 29.64
N GLY A 43 4.44 -15.32 30.27
CA GLY A 43 3.63 -15.27 31.48
C GLY A 43 3.26 -16.68 31.93
N GLU A 44 3.18 -16.91 33.24
CA GLU A 44 2.90 -18.22 33.87
C GLU A 44 1.54 -18.82 33.45
N LYS A 45 0.60 -18.00 32.96
CA LYS A 45 -0.69 -18.45 32.45
C LYS A 45 -0.61 -18.82 30.97
N ARG A 46 -0.22 -20.07 30.76
CA ARG A 46 -0.08 -20.77 29.48
C ARG A 46 -1.46 -21.18 28.95
N TRP A 47 -1.92 -20.59 27.85
CA TRP A 47 -3.07 -21.16 27.14
C TRP A 47 -2.62 -22.45 26.46
N LYS A 48 -3.17 -23.59 26.91
CA LYS A 48 -2.91 -24.89 26.29
C LYS A 48 -3.48 -24.89 24.88
N ALA A 49 -2.61 -24.99 23.87
CA ALA A 49 -3.07 -25.26 22.52
C ALA A 49 -3.60 -26.71 22.50
N SER A 50 -4.92 -26.87 22.35
CA SER A 50 -5.50 -28.20 22.11
C SER A 50 -5.02 -28.68 20.74
N THR A 51 -4.09 -29.64 20.74
CA THR A 51 -3.77 -30.41 19.55
C THR A 51 -4.56 -31.72 19.61
N LEU A 52 -5.12 -32.15 18.48
CA LEU A 52 -5.85 -33.42 18.31
C LEU A 52 -5.05 -34.68 18.72
N THR A 53 -3.75 -34.54 18.97
CA THR A 53 -2.84 -35.62 19.36
C THR A 53 -2.47 -35.62 20.85
N GLY A 54 -3.08 -34.76 21.67
CA GLY A 54 -2.89 -34.75 23.13
C GLY A 54 -1.46 -34.46 23.59
N ARG A 55 -0.59 -33.99 22.69
CA ARG A 55 0.81 -33.70 23.01
C ARG A 55 0.90 -32.26 23.49
N ASP A 56 1.13 -32.09 24.79
CA ASP A 56 1.40 -30.82 25.45
C ASP A 56 2.72 -30.22 24.91
N ARG A 57 2.69 -29.69 23.69
CA ARG A 57 3.75 -28.80 23.22
C ARG A 57 3.56 -27.49 23.96
N THR A 58 4.33 -27.35 25.02
CA THR A 58 4.89 -26.09 25.49
C THR A 58 4.86 -25.04 24.38
N GLY A 59 4.08 -23.96 24.54
CA GLY A 59 3.93 -22.93 23.50
C GLY A 59 5.27 -22.41 22.94
N ALA A 60 6.37 -22.54 23.70
CA ALA A 60 7.74 -22.22 23.27
C ALA A 60 8.27 -23.11 22.12
N GLU A 61 7.78 -24.35 22.00
CA GLU A 61 8.11 -25.26 20.89
C GLU A 61 7.28 -24.95 19.63
N GLN A 62 6.06 -24.45 19.79
CA GLN A 62 5.23 -23.96 18.67
C GLN A 62 5.64 -22.55 18.22
N ALA A 63 6.11 -21.72 19.14
CA ALA A 63 6.61 -20.37 18.89
C ALA A 63 8.07 -20.39 18.46
N GLY A 64 8.37 -21.20 17.45
CA GLY A 64 9.66 -21.28 16.79
C GLY A 64 10.30 -19.89 16.74
N ARG A 65 11.44 -19.79 17.43
CA ARG A 65 12.23 -18.59 17.69
C ARG A 65 12.32 -17.69 16.46
N MET A 66 11.45 -16.70 16.37
CA MET A 66 11.71 -15.50 15.60
C MET A 66 11.14 -14.35 16.39
N ASP A 67 12.04 -13.50 16.89
CA ASP A 67 11.62 -12.15 17.23
C ASP A 67 11.05 -11.55 15.94
N LYS A 68 9.73 -11.41 15.89
CA LYS A 68 9.04 -10.83 14.73
C LYS A 68 9.26 -9.32 14.66
N ARG A 69 9.93 -8.73 15.68
CA ARG A 69 10.32 -7.33 15.68
C ARG A 69 11.33 -7.07 14.56
N ALA A 70 11.04 -6.06 13.75
CA ALA A 70 12.10 -5.35 13.06
C ALA A 70 12.97 -4.66 14.12
N PRO A 71 14.31 -4.67 13.99
CA PRO A 71 15.17 -3.88 14.84
C PRO A 71 14.68 -2.43 14.92
N GLY A 72 14.52 -1.91 16.14
CA GLY A 72 14.10 -0.52 16.38
C GLY A 72 12.59 -0.24 16.33
N VAL A 73 11.72 -1.24 16.12
CA VAL A 73 10.26 -1.06 16.16
C VAL A 73 9.72 -1.48 17.54
N LYS A 74 9.04 -0.56 18.24
CA LYS A 74 8.53 -0.82 19.60
C LYS A 74 7.25 -1.68 19.52
N PRO A 75 6.89 -2.39 20.60
CA PRO A 75 5.60 -3.08 20.64
C PRO A 75 4.44 -2.12 20.36
N LYS A 76 3.45 -2.61 19.60
CA LYS A 76 2.26 -1.87 19.10
C LYS A 76 2.55 -0.79 18.05
N ASP A 77 3.80 -0.52 17.72
CA ASP A 77 4.12 0.40 16.62
C ASP A 77 3.63 -0.16 15.28
N LEU A 78 3.23 0.75 14.40
CA LEU A 78 2.98 0.45 13.01
C LEU A 78 4.29 0.10 12.32
N VAL A 79 4.35 -1.03 11.61
CA VAL A 79 5.61 -1.49 11.00
C VAL A 79 5.97 -0.67 9.77
N GLY A 80 4.99 -0.17 9.01
CA GLY A 80 5.23 0.57 7.78
C GLY A 80 5.57 -0.34 6.61
N ILE A 81 5.03 -1.57 6.56
CA ILE A 81 5.34 -2.56 5.51
C ILE A 81 5.12 -1.98 4.09
N PRO A 82 4.00 -1.31 3.77
CA PRO A 82 3.77 -0.79 2.43
C PRO A 82 4.90 0.15 1.98
N TRP A 83 5.28 1.12 2.81
CA TRP A 83 6.33 2.08 2.51
C TRP A 83 7.74 1.48 2.54
N ARG A 84 8.01 0.51 3.43
CA ARG A 84 9.27 -0.25 3.41
C ARG A 84 9.46 -1.00 2.10
N VAL A 85 8.39 -1.61 1.57
CA VAL A 85 8.40 -2.27 0.26
C VAL A 85 8.59 -1.24 -0.85
N ALA A 86 7.82 -0.14 -0.84
CA ALA A 86 7.90 0.91 -1.86
C ALA A 86 9.33 1.48 -1.97
N PHE A 87 9.96 1.84 -0.85
CA PHE A 87 11.33 2.35 -0.84
C PHE A 87 12.39 1.29 -1.15
N LYS A 88 12.12 0.00 -0.84
CA LYS A 88 12.99 -1.08 -1.30
C LYS A 88 12.93 -1.23 -2.81
N LEU A 89 11.74 -1.22 -3.41
CA LEU A 89 11.57 -1.32 -4.86
C LEU A 89 12.16 -0.12 -5.59
N GLN A 90 11.98 1.10 -5.07
CA GLN A 90 12.65 2.30 -5.59
C GLN A 90 14.18 2.13 -5.65
N ARG A 91 14.79 1.66 -4.55
CA ARG A 91 16.23 1.36 -4.49
C ARG A 91 16.67 0.25 -5.46
N ARG A 92 15.75 -0.57 -5.98
CA ARG A 92 16.00 -1.60 -7.00
C ARG A 92 15.68 -1.13 -8.42
N GLY A 93 15.51 0.18 -8.64
CA GLY A 93 15.33 0.76 -9.97
C GLY A 93 13.89 0.74 -10.49
N TRP A 94 12.90 0.56 -9.60
CA TRP A 94 11.53 0.90 -9.89
C TRP A 94 11.29 2.40 -9.73
N TRP A 95 10.39 2.96 -10.54
CA TRP A 95 9.89 4.32 -10.36
C TRP A 95 8.55 4.26 -9.63
N LEU A 96 8.48 4.80 -8.40
CA LEU A 96 7.21 5.00 -7.69
C LEU A 96 6.53 6.26 -8.22
N ARG A 97 5.29 6.15 -8.70
CA ARG A 97 4.59 7.23 -9.40
C ARG A 97 3.39 7.78 -8.63
N SER A 98 2.76 6.97 -7.80
CA SER A 98 1.62 7.38 -6.99
C SER A 98 1.43 6.44 -5.81
N ASP A 99 0.99 7.01 -4.70
CA ASP A 99 0.39 6.35 -3.56
C ASP A 99 -1.13 6.60 -3.55
N CYS A 100 -1.90 5.56 -3.78
CA CYS A 100 -3.36 5.60 -3.75
C CYS A 100 -3.87 4.98 -2.44
N VAL A 101 -4.91 5.59 -1.87
CA VAL A 101 -5.61 5.07 -0.69
C VAL A 101 -6.83 4.29 -1.15
N TRP A 102 -6.83 2.97 -0.92
CA TRP A 102 -8.04 2.17 -1.12
C TRP A 102 -8.87 2.18 0.15
N ALA A 103 -9.83 3.11 0.23
CA ALA A 103 -10.78 3.19 1.32
C ALA A 103 -11.81 2.06 1.24
N LYS A 104 -11.92 1.27 2.32
CA LYS A 104 -12.87 0.17 2.45
C LYS A 104 -14.09 0.69 3.21
N PRO A 105 -15.30 0.69 2.62
CA PRO A 105 -16.49 1.23 3.29
C PRO A 105 -16.91 0.38 4.50
N ASN A 106 -16.71 -0.94 4.42
CA ASN A 106 -17.10 -1.90 5.46
C ASN A 106 -15.87 -2.71 5.93
N PRO A 107 -14.93 -2.10 6.67
CA PRO A 107 -13.78 -2.82 7.21
C PRO A 107 -14.20 -3.71 8.38
N MET A 108 -13.50 -4.82 8.57
CA MET A 108 -13.66 -5.61 9.78
C MET A 108 -13.20 -4.77 10.99
N PRO A 109 -13.98 -4.67 12.07
CA PRO A 109 -13.59 -3.91 13.25
C PRO A 109 -12.37 -4.54 13.94
N GLU A 110 -11.48 -3.70 14.46
CA GLU A 110 -10.33 -4.14 15.23
C GLU A 110 -10.69 -4.22 16.73
N ALA A 111 -10.37 -5.33 17.38
CA ALA A 111 -10.58 -5.53 18.83
C ALA A 111 -9.54 -4.79 19.70
N VAL A 112 -9.15 -3.59 19.30
CA VAL A 112 -8.08 -2.79 19.90
C VAL A 112 -8.64 -1.41 20.25
N ARG A 113 -8.29 -0.89 21.43
CA ARG A 113 -8.86 0.36 21.98
C ARG A 113 -7.93 1.57 21.94
N ASP A 114 -6.63 1.36 21.71
CA ASP A 114 -5.60 2.40 21.82
C ASP A 114 -5.21 3.01 20.46
N ARG A 115 -6.00 2.78 19.41
CA ARG A 115 -5.79 3.33 18.06
C ARG A 115 -7.06 3.31 17.20
N PRO A 116 -7.12 4.11 16.13
CA PRO A 116 -8.18 4.02 15.13
C PRO A 116 -8.15 2.67 14.39
N THR A 117 -9.33 2.20 13.96
CA THR A 117 -9.45 1.03 13.06
C THR A 117 -8.86 1.37 11.69
N ARG A 118 -8.04 0.48 11.13
CA ARG A 118 -7.55 0.62 9.76
C ARG A 118 -8.66 0.26 8.77
N ALA A 119 -9.17 1.27 8.08
CA ALA A 119 -10.21 1.15 7.06
C ALA A 119 -9.67 1.32 5.62
N HIS A 120 -8.35 1.28 5.40
CA HIS A 120 -7.78 1.44 4.07
C HIS A 120 -6.55 0.57 3.85
N ASP A 121 -6.27 0.28 2.58
CA ASP A 121 -4.98 -0.27 2.13
C ASP A 121 -4.23 0.74 1.26
N SER A 122 -2.91 0.57 1.17
CA SER A 122 -2.07 1.35 0.26
C SER A 122 -1.96 0.64 -1.08
N VAL A 123 -2.24 1.35 -2.17
CA VAL A 123 -2.06 0.87 -3.54
C VAL A 123 -1.00 1.74 -4.22
N PHE A 124 0.12 1.14 -4.59
CA PHE A 124 1.22 1.87 -5.25
C PHE A 124 1.24 1.64 -6.75
N LEU A 125 1.41 2.72 -7.50
CA LEU A 125 1.76 2.67 -8.93
C LEU A 125 3.28 2.69 -9.09
N LEU A 126 3.83 1.59 -9.57
CA LEU A 126 5.25 1.39 -9.86
C LEU A 126 5.45 1.21 -11.37
N THR A 127 6.57 1.71 -11.90
CA THR A 127 6.84 1.66 -13.36
C THR A 127 8.29 1.27 -13.64
N LYS A 128 8.51 0.59 -14.77
CA LYS A 128 9.85 0.12 -15.17
C LYS A 128 10.76 1.24 -15.66
N SER A 129 10.17 2.25 -16.29
CA SER A 129 10.86 3.39 -16.90
C SER A 129 10.17 4.71 -16.56
N ARG A 130 10.92 5.81 -16.62
CA ARG A 130 10.39 7.18 -16.39
C ARG A 130 9.19 7.49 -17.28
N ARG A 131 9.24 7.04 -18.53
CA ARG A 131 8.13 7.07 -19.48
C ARG A 131 7.45 5.71 -19.47
N TYR A 132 6.14 5.71 -19.25
CA TYR A 132 5.31 4.52 -19.14
C TYR A 132 3.92 4.83 -19.70
N PHE A 133 3.18 3.79 -20.04
CA PHE A 133 1.81 3.90 -20.50
C PHE A 133 0.86 4.14 -19.33
N TYR A 134 0.07 5.21 -19.39
CA TYR A 134 -1.02 5.50 -18.47
C TYR A 134 -2.12 6.29 -19.19
N ASP A 135 -3.27 5.65 -19.36
CA ASP A 135 -4.43 6.29 -19.98
C ASP A 135 -5.25 7.04 -18.92
N ALA A 136 -4.94 8.32 -18.78
CA ALA A 136 -5.64 9.20 -17.85
C ALA A 136 -7.09 9.52 -18.27
N TYR A 137 -7.47 9.27 -19.53
CA TYR A 137 -8.83 9.51 -20.02
C TYR A 137 -9.73 8.31 -19.70
N ALA A 138 -9.22 7.08 -19.85
CA ALA A 138 -9.95 5.86 -19.57
C ALA A 138 -10.41 5.72 -18.10
N VAL A 139 -9.70 6.37 -17.18
CA VAL A 139 -10.01 6.34 -15.73
C VAL A 139 -10.77 7.58 -15.23
N ARG A 140 -11.22 8.47 -16.14
CA ARG A 140 -11.99 9.65 -15.72
C ARG A 140 -13.38 9.24 -15.27
N GLU A 141 -13.80 9.82 -14.17
CA GLU A 141 -15.18 9.77 -13.72
C GLU A 141 -15.93 11.04 -14.15
N PRO A 142 -17.24 10.95 -14.45
CA PRO A 142 -18.07 12.12 -14.66
C PRO A 142 -18.02 13.08 -13.46
N LEU A 143 -18.21 14.37 -13.74
CA LEU A 143 -18.31 15.36 -12.67
C LEU A 143 -19.51 15.03 -11.76
N GLN A 144 -19.28 15.11 -10.46
CA GLN A 144 -20.35 15.00 -9.46
C GLN A 144 -21.36 16.16 -9.64
N GLU A 145 -22.64 15.90 -9.40
CA GLU A 145 -23.69 16.93 -9.54
C GLU A 145 -23.43 18.15 -8.65
N SER A 146 -22.87 17.94 -7.46
CA SER A 146 -22.46 19.02 -6.56
C SER A 146 -21.41 19.94 -7.20
N THR A 147 -20.49 19.38 -7.99
CA THR A 147 -19.49 20.13 -8.75
C THR A 147 -20.14 20.87 -9.91
N LEU A 148 -21.05 20.23 -10.65
CA LEU A 148 -21.82 20.91 -11.71
C LEU A 148 -22.60 22.10 -11.15
N ARG A 149 -23.25 21.94 -9.99
CA ARG A 149 -23.94 23.02 -9.30
C ARG A 149 -22.99 24.16 -8.91
N ARG A 150 -21.80 23.85 -8.39
CA ARG A 150 -20.77 24.87 -8.09
C ARG A 150 -20.33 25.62 -9.36
N LEU A 151 -20.09 24.90 -10.45
CA LEU A 151 -19.71 25.49 -11.75
C LEU A 151 -20.79 26.43 -12.30
N ARG A 152 -22.08 26.10 -12.12
CA ARG A 152 -23.20 26.98 -12.52
C ARG A 152 -23.19 28.33 -11.80
N HIS A 153 -22.63 28.39 -10.58
CA HIS A 153 -22.51 29.62 -9.80
C HIS A 153 -21.12 30.29 -9.91
N HIS A 154 -20.14 29.64 -10.55
CA HIS A 154 -18.89 30.28 -10.92
C HIS A 154 -19.14 31.22 -12.10
N LEU A 155 -19.41 32.49 -11.79
CA LEU A 155 -19.17 33.55 -12.74
C LEU A 155 -17.68 33.48 -13.12
N PRO A 156 -17.33 33.30 -14.41
CA PRO A 156 -15.93 33.31 -14.79
C PRO A 156 -15.35 34.67 -14.39
N ASN A 157 -14.32 34.67 -13.53
CA ASN A 157 -13.51 35.86 -13.35
C ASN A 157 -12.90 36.17 -14.73
N PRO A 158 -13.22 37.32 -15.36
CA PRO A 158 -12.75 37.62 -16.72
C PRO A 158 -11.22 37.67 -16.83
N ALA A 159 -10.52 37.79 -15.70
CA ALA A 159 -9.06 37.81 -15.63
C ALA A 159 -8.39 36.44 -15.76
N ASP A 160 -9.03 35.34 -15.34
CA ASP A 160 -8.30 34.09 -15.04
C ASP A 160 -8.31 33.03 -16.16
N ASN A 161 -9.16 33.14 -17.19
CA ASN A 161 -9.40 31.98 -18.06
C ASN A 161 -9.80 32.27 -19.53
N ARG A 162 -9.14 33.22 -20.20
CA ARG A 162 -9.37 33.39 -21.66
C ARG A 162 -8.77 32.25 -22.51
N THR A 163 -7.90 31.40 -21.95
CA THR A 163 -7.06 30.49 -22.76
C THR A 163 -6.73 29.12 -22.13
N SER A 164 -7.43 28.63 -21.10
CA SER A 164 -7.13 27.30 -20.54
C SER A 164 -7.59 26.14 -21.43
N ARG A 165 -6.99 26.03 -22.61
CA ARG A 165 -6.88 24.77 -23.34
C ARG A 165 -5.91 23.88 -22.57
N SER A 166 -6.23 22.59 -22.44
CA SER A 166 -5.24 21.61 -22.00
C SER A 166 -4.01 21.74 -22.89
N LYS A 167 -2.81 21.80 -22.30
CA LYS A 167 -1.54 21.85 -23.07
C LYS A 167 -1.28 20.57 -23.90
N HIS A 168 -2.16 19.59 -23.78
CA HIS A 168 -2.06 18.28 -24.42
C HIS A 168 -3.28 18.08 -25.34
N PRO A 169 -3.05 17.72 -26.61
CA PRO A 169 -4.12 17.28 -27.50
C PRO A 169 -4.74 15.98 -26.98
N GLU A 170 -6.03 15.78 -27.23
CA GLU A 170 -6.74 14.55 -26.87
C GLU A 170 -6.04 13.33 -27.50
N GLY A 171 -5.74 12.31 -26.69
CA GLY A 171 -5.10 11.07 -27.14
C GLY A 171 -3.56 11.06 -27.24
N ASP A 172 -2.84 12.14 -26.91
CA ASP A 172 -1.37 12.09 -26.83
C ASP A 172 -0.88 11.64 -25.43
N PHE A 173 -0.75 10.33 -25.27
CA PHE A 173 -0.25 9.69 -24.04
C PHE A 173 1.28 9.69 -23.91
N ARG A 174 2.03 10.23 -24.89
CA ARG A 174 3.49 10.03 -24.98
C ARG A 174 4.33 11.09 -24.28
N ARG A 175 3.72 12.13 -23.68
CA ARG A 175 4.45 13.24 -23.08
C ARG A 175 3.90 13.65 -21.72
N PHE A 176 4.33 12.94 -20.68
CA PHE A 176 4.55 13.59 -19.39
C PHE A 176 5.99 14.14 -19.40
N PRO A 177 6.24 15.41 -19.01
CA PRO A 177 7.60 15.99 -18.98
C PRO A 177 8.60 15.09 -18.23
#